data_AF-A0A0L0FBV7-F1
#
_entry.id   AF-A0A0L0FBV7-F1
#
_cell.length_a   1.000
_cell.length_b   1.000
_cell.length_c   1.000
_cell.angle_alpha   90.00
_cell.angle_beta   90.00
_cell.angle_gamma   90.00
#
_symmetry.space_group_name_H-M   'P 1'
#
loop_
_entity.id
_entity.type
_entity.pdbx_description
1 polymer ?
#
loop_
_entity_poly.entity_id
_entity_poly.type
_entity_poly.pdbx_seq_one_letter_code
_entity_poly.pdbx_strand_id
1 'polypeptide(L)'
;VLVGMVDCRLSAIRRLSNAVYMDLNEIRGTRDFGSPQVTAFEDIDVERPSFLSTNHTAVIHFDKPSIHMDGNEVVLNYESSYPIHFRYQEPLTTLESIGHNAYRPADLHPLEGYLQCNDTKWRKLIPETMPIAHTCRIPVGKLSDAPLVLGGTLAVSVAAFAYILVAVLRLSNSRHIARQKQKDP
;
A
#
# COMPACT_ATOMS: atom_id res chain seq x y z
N VAL A 1 16.51 -6.84 40.75
CA VAL A 1 15.81 -8.10 40.39
C VAL A 1 14.33 -7.80 40.17
N LEU A 2 13.97 -7.29 38.98
CA LEU A 2 12.58 -7.16 38.55
C LEU A 2 12.25 -8.41 37.71
N VAL A 3 12.13 -9.55 38.39
CA VAL A 3 11.55 -10.76 37.78
C VAL A 3 10.07 -10.75 38.11
N GLY A 4 9.36 -9.81 37.48
CA GLY A 4 7.92 -9.79 37.37
C GLY A 4 7.65 -9.47 35.91
N MET A 5 6.94 -10.34 35.20
CA MET A 5 6.64 -10.18 33.79
C MET A 5 5.90 -8.86 33.59
N VAL A 6 6.62 -7.81 33.21
CA VAL A 6 6.03 -6.51 32.87
C VAL A 6 5.32 -6.72 31.53
N ASP A 7 4.00 -6.71 31.54
CA ASP A 7 3.22 -6.71 30.30
C ASP A 7 3.30 -5.31 29.71
N CYS A 8 4.09 -5.18 28.66
CA CYS A 8 4.30 -3.95 27.94
C CYS A 8 3.68 -4.04 26.56
N ARG A 9 2.97 -2.98 26.17
CA ARG A 9 2.44 -2.79 24.82
C ARG A 9 3.28 -1.75 24.10
N LEU A 10 3.76 -2.13 22.92
CA LEU A 10 4.43 -1.22 22.01
C LEU A 10 3.45 -0.82 20.91
N SER A 11 3.36 0.47 20.65
CA SER A 11 2.61 0.98 19.50
C SER A 11 3.37 2.12 18.88
N ALA A 12 3.05 2.41 17.63
CA ALA A 12 3.62 3.55 16.96
C ALA A 12 2.62 4.28 16.09
N ILE A 13 2.77 5.59 16.03
CA ILE A 13 1.94 6.45 15.21
C ILE A 13 2.72 6.81 13.96
N ARG A 14 2.11 6.55 12.80
CA ARG A 14 2.61 6.95 11.49
C ARG A 14 1.66 8.00 10.92
N ARG A 15 2.21 9.17 10.59
CA ARG A 15 1.52 10.15 9.73
C ARG A 15 1.92 9.89 8.29
N LEU A 16 0.94 9.69 7.43
CA LEU A 16 1.12 9.42 6.01
C LEU A 16 0.63 10.63 5.22
N SER A 17 1.47 11.10 4.28
CA SER A 17 1.08 12.15 3.34
C SER A 17 0.00 11.63 2.40
N ASN A 18 -0.73 12.53 1.75
CA ASN A 18 -1.71 12.21 0.72
C ASN A 18 -1.14 11.46 -0.50
N ALA A 19 0.18 11.25 -0.59
CA ALA A 19 0.83 10.49 -1.66
C ALA A 19 1.08 9.02 -1.32
N VAL A 20 0.90 8.61 -0.06
CA VAL A 20 1.21 7.26 0.45
C VAL A 20 0.00 6.74 1.20
N TYR A 21 -0.22 5.43 1.23
CA TYR A 21 -1.23 4.81 2.09
C TYR A 21 -0.79 3.43 2.59
N MET A 22 -1.48 2.95 3.62
CA MET A 22 -1.42 1.56 4.07
C MET A 22 -2.69 0.84 3.60
N ASP A 23 -2.55 -0.26 2.88
CA ASP A 23 -3.70 -1.12 2.54
C ASP A 23 -4.07 -1.96 3.76
N LEU A 24 -5.12 -1.53 4.47
CA LEU A 24 -5.60 -2.21 5.67
C LEU A 24 -6.16 -3.61 5.36
N ASN A 25 -6.65 -3.87 4.15
CA ASN A 25 -7.15 -5.19 3.78
C ASN A 25 -5.99 -6.15 3.56
N GLU A 26 -4.92 -5.71 2.88
CA GLU A 26 -3.69 -6.48 2.73
C GLU A 26 -3.07 -6.80 4.10
N ILE A 27 -2.91 -5.80 4.96
CA ILE A 27 -2.35 -5.96 6.32
C ILE A 27 -3.17 -6.95 7.15
N ARG A 28 -4.50 -6.87 7.08
CA ARG A 28 -5.39 -7.82 7.77
C ARG A 28 -5.23 -9.23 7.21
N GLY A 29 -5.07 -9.37 5.90
CA GLY A 29 -4.86 -10.64 5.22
C GLY A 29 -3.53 -11.31 5.56
N THR A 30 -2.51 -10.54 5.95
CA THR A 30 -1.19 -11.06 6.33
C THR A 30 -0.99 -11.21 7.84
N ARG A 31 -2.04 -11.02 8.65
CA ARG A 31 -1.96 -11.10 10.12
C ARG A 31 -1.47 -12.46 10.62
N ASP A 32 -1.93 -13.54 10.00
CA ASP A 32 -1.53 -14.91 10.37
C ASP A 32 -0.03 -15.18 10.11
N PHE A 33 0.62 -14.34 9.31
CA PHE A 33 2.05 -14.38 9.01
C PHE A 33 2.87 -13.38 9.86
N GLY A 34 2.29 -12.85 10.95
CA GLY A 34 2.98 -11.96 11.88
C GLY A 34 2.96 -10.48 11.48
N SER A 35 2.08 -10.07 10.57
CA SER A 35 1.89 -8.65 10.26
C SER A 35 1.30 -7.91 11.47
N PRO A 36 1.71 -6.65 11.71
CA PRO A 36 1.23 -5.89 12.85
C PRO A 36 -0.27 -5.57 12.72
N GLN A 37 -0.93 -5.35 13.85
CA GLN A 37 -2.29 -4.82 13.83
C GLN A 37 -2.24 -3.32 13.57
N VAL A 38 -2.94 -2.86 12.52
CA VAL A 38 -2.98 -1.44 12.16
C VAL A 38 -4.40 -0.88 12.28
N THR A 39 -4.50 0.28 12.93
CA THR A 39 -5.73 1.05 13.10
C THR A 39 -5.56 2.40 12.43
N ALA A 40 -6.35 2.69 11.39
CA ALA A 40 -6.42 4.03 10.80
C ALA A 40 -7.53 4.85 11.46
N PHE A 41 -7.34 6.17 11.57
CA PHE A 41 -8.36 7.08 12.09
C PHE A 41 -9.31 7.59 11.00
N GLU A 42 -8.89 7.47 9.75
CA GLU A 42 -9.62 7.90 8.57
C GLU A 42 -9.93 6.70 7.65
N ASP A 43 -10.99 6.79 6.87
CA ASP A 43 -11.26 5.83 5.80
C ASP A 43 -10.25 6.03 4.66
N ILE A 44 -9.54 4.97 4.33
CA ILE A 44 -8.52 4.96 3.27
C ILE A 44 -9.15 4.37 2.00
N ASP A 45 -9.57 5.26 1.10
CA ASP A 45 -9.93 4.87 -0.27
C ASP A 45 -8.64 4.57 -1.04
N VAL A 46 -8.36 3.30 -1.33
CA VAL A 46 -7.10 2.86 -1.98
C VAL A 46 -7.02 3.27 -3.46
N GLU A 47 -8.16 3.49 -4.11
CA GLU A 47 -8.24 3.84 -5.54
C GLU A 47 -8.17 5.36 -5.78
N ARG A 48 -8.40 6.16 -4.73
CA ARG A 48 -8.39 7.62 -4.85
C ARG A 48 -6.98 8.15 -5.16
N PRO A 49 -6.81 9.02 -6.17
CA PRO A 49 -5.49 9.56 -6.50
C PRO A 49 -5.01 10.56 -5.45
N SER A 50 -3.70 10.83 -5.43
CA SER A 50 -3.04 11.63 -4.38
C SER A 50 -3.58 13.06 -4.28
N PHE A 51 -3.81 13.72 -5.43
CA PHE A 51 -4.30 15.09 -5.50
C PHE A 51 -5.73 15.28 -5.00
N LEU A 52 -6.50 14.19 -4.85
CA LEU A 52 -7.82 14.19 -4.22
C LEU A 52 -7.81 13.64 -2.80
N SER A 53 -6.71 13.04 -2.36
CA SER A 53 -6.60 12.36 -1.07
C SER A 53 -6.17 13.33 0.03
N THR A 54 -6.53 13.02 1.27
CA THR A 54 -6.05 13.73 2.46
C THR A 54 -4.90 12.95 3.11
N ASN A 55 -4.13 13.63 3.95
CA ASN A 55 -3.22 12.97 4.88
C ASN A 55 -4.04 12.08 5.84
N HIS A 56 -3.42 11.02 6.33
CA HIS A 56 -4.05 10.13 7.30
C HIS A 56 -3.06 9.66 8.35
N THR A 57 -3.60 9.19 9.46
CA THR A 57 -2.83 8.72 10.61
C THR A 57 -3.16 7.27 10.88
N ALA A 58 -2.12 6.45 11.01
CA ALA A 58 -2.24 5.05 11.36
C ALA A 58 -1.50 4.77 12.68
N VAL A 59 -2.15 3.99 13.56
CA VAL A 59 -1.52 3.40 14.73
C VAL A 59 -1.18 1.96 14.41
N ILE A 60 0.10 1.62 14.58
CA ILE A 60 0.66 0.31 14.38
C ILE A 60 0.88 -0.30 15.75
N HIS A 61 0.21 -1.40 16.03
CA HIS A 61 0.37 -2.17 17.26
C HIS A 61 1.29 -3.35 16.99
N PHE A 62 2.37 -3.44 17.76
CA PHE A 62 3.34 -4.51 17.61
C PHE A 62 3.02 -5.63 18.60
N ASP A 63 2.83 -6.83 18.05
CA ASP A 63 2.60 -8.01 18.86
C ASP A 63 3.94 -8.54 19.38
N LYS A 64 3.99 -8.85 20.68
CA LYS A 64 5.10 -9.55 21.35
C LYS A 64 6.48 -8.91 21.15
N PRO A 65 6.70 -7.64 21.56
CA PRO A 65 8.06 -7.13 21.63
C PRO A 65 8.89 -8.02 22.56
N SER A 66 10.12 -8.35 22.15
CA SER A 66 11.05 -9.06 23.02
C SER A 66 11.67 -8.07 24.00
N ILE A 67 11.43 -8.28 25.30
CA ILE A 67 11.90 -7.40 26.36
C ILE A 67 12.86 -8.21 27.22
N HIS A 68 14.09 -7.73 27.33
CA HIS A 68 15.12 -8.34 28.16
C HIS A 68 15.92 -7.26 28.88
N MET A 69 16.61 -7.67 29.95
CA MET A 69 17.55 -6.80 30.64
C MET A 69 18.93 -7.00 30.03
N ASP A 70 19.59 -5.92 29.64
CA ASP A 70 21.02 -5.90 29.33
C ASP A 70 21.73 -5.04 30.38
N GLY A 71 22.34 -5.71 31.36
CA GLY A 71 22.86 -5.06 32.57
C GLY A 71 21.78 -4.36 33.38
N ASN A 72 21.82 -3.02 33.41
CA ASN A 72 20.86 -2.16 34.11
C ASN A 72 19.83 -1.51 33.17
N GLU A 73 19.87 -1.85 31.87
CA GLU A 73 18.98 -1.28 30.85
C GLU A 73 17.89 -2.29 30.46
N VAL A 74 16.68 -1.78 30.25
CA VAL A 74 15.59 -2.56 29.65
C VAL A 74 15.70 -2.41 28.15
N VAL A 75 16.07 -3.49 27.46
CA VAL A 75 16.18 -3.52 26.01
C VAL A 75 14.90 -4.11 25.42
N LEU A 76 14.28 -3.33 24.54
CA LEU A 76 13.10 -3.73 23.78
C LEU A 76 13.52 -3.91 22.32
N ASN A 77 13.52 -5.16 21.85
CA ASN A 77 13.75 -5.50 20.45
C ASN A 77 12.43 -5.87 19.78
N TYR A 78 12.14 -5.22 18.66
CA TYR A 78 11.01 -5.53 17.81
C TYR A 78 11.42 -5.45 16.35
N GLU A 79 10.89 -6.35 15.53
CA GLU A 79 11.01 -6.33 14.08
C GLU A 79 9.61 -6.43 13.51
N SER A 80 9.30 -5.57 12.54
CA SER A 80 7.99 -5.56 11.91
C SER A 80 8.09 -4.99 10.51
N SER A 81 7.40 -5.66 9.59
CA SER A 81 7.21 -5.23 8.21
C SER A 81 5.73 -4.99 7.96
N TYR A 82 5.40 -3.89 7.31
CA TYR A 82 4.05 -3.59 6.84
C TYR A 82 4.12 -2.92 5.47
N PRO A 83 3.21 -3.26 4.54
CA PRO A 83 3.19 -2.67 3.22
C PRO A 83 2.77 -1.20 3.30
N ILE A 84 3.52 -0.36 2.57
CA ILE A 84 3.11 1.00 2.24
C ILE A 84 3.08 1.12 0.72
N HIS A 85 2.04 1.78 0.21
CA HIS A 85 1.82 1.93 -1.22
C HIS A 85 1.84 3.41 -1.59
N PHE A 86 2.39 3.70 -2.75
CA PHE A 86 2.28 5.03 -3.34
C PHE A 86 0.96 5.15 -4.12
N ARG A 87 0.28 6.28 -3.97
CA ARG A 87 -0.93 6.58 -4.73
C ARG A 87 -0.59 7.01 -6.15
N TYR A 88 -1.54 6.80 -7.05
CA TYR A 88 -1.51 7.44 -8.37
C TYR A 88 -1.38 8.95 -8.22
N GLN A 89 -0.40 9.50 -8.92
CA GLN A 89 -0.07 10.91 -8.91
C GLN A 89 -0.66 11.60 -10.13
N GLU A 90 -0.87 12.91 -10.03
CA GLU A 90 -1.25 13.73 -11.18
C GLU A 90 -0.13 13.72 -12.24
N PRO A 91 -0.46 13.49 -13.52
CA PRO A 91 0.52 13.52 -14.59
C PRO A 91 1.13 14.93 -14.73
N LEU A 92 2.34 15.01 -15.27
CA LEU A 92 2.95 16.29 -15.58
C LEU A 92 2.23 16.96 -16.75
N THR A 93 1.91 18.24 -16.59
CA THR A 93 1.48 19.08 -17.70
C THR A 93 2.62 19.30 -18.69
N THR A 94 2.29 19.68 -19.93
CA THR A 94 3.29 19.95 -20.97
C THR A 94 4.32 20.98 -20.53
N LEU A 95 3.90 22.01 -19.80
CA LEU A 95 4.79 23.06 -19.29
C LEU A 95 5.75 22.54 -18.21
N GLU A 96 5.26 21.73 -17.27
CA GLU A 96 6.11 21.12 -16.23
C GLU A 96 7.13 20.15 -16.84
N SER A 97 6.79 19.49 -17.94
CA SER A 97 7.65 18.49 -18.58
C SER A 97 8.92 19.05 -19.23
N ILE A 98 8.99 20.37 -19.47
CA ILE A 98 10.10 21.02 -20.18
C ILE A 98 11.32 21.27 -19.26
N GLY A 99 11.14 21.22 -17.93
CA GLY A 99 12.21 21.51 -16.97
C GLY A 99 12.35 20.54 -15.80
N HIS A 100 11.46 19.55 -15.67
CA HIS A 100 11.43 18.67 -14.51
C HIS A 100 11.56 17.19 -14.89
N ASN A 101 12.29 16.45 -14.06
CA ASN A 101 12.27 14.99 -14.08
C ASN A 101 10.84 14.53 -13.80
N ALA A 102 10.40 13.46 -14.46
CA ALA A 102 9.05 12.90 -14.39
C ALA A 102 8.72 12.26 -13.04
N TYR A 103 8.80 13.02 -11.94
CA TYR A 103 8.58 12.55 -10.58
C TYR A 103 7.81 13.56 -9.72
N ARG A 104 6.99 13.04 -8.81
CA ARG A 104 6.38 13.80 -7.71
C ARG A 104 6.97 13.36 -6.37
N PRO A 105 7.20 14.29 -5.42
CA PRO A 105 7.71 13.92 -4.10
C PRO A 105 6.61 13.24 -3.28
N ALA A 106 7.02 12.30 -2.43
CA ALA A 106 6.17 11.72 -1.40
C ALA A 106 6.93 11.66 -0.10
N ASP A 107 6.46 12.43 0.88
CA ASP A 107 7.11 12.52 2.17
C ASP A 107 6.65 11.36 3.06
N LEU A 108 7.65 10.64 3.55
CA LEU A 108 7.53 9.60 4.57
C LEU A 108 8.01 10.20 5.88
N HIS A 109 7.04 10.58 6.72
CA HIS A 109 7.35 11.04 8.06
C HIS A 109 7.90 9.89 8.91
N PRO A 110 8.80 10.21 9.85
CA PRO A 110 9.31 9.23 10.77
C PRO A 110 8.20 8.68 11.68
N LEU A 111 8.42 7.46 12.16
CA LEU A 111 7.50 6.78 13.06
C LEU A 111 7.65 7.32 14.50
N GLU A 112 6.54 7.64 15.16
CA GLU A 112 6.53 8.03 16.57
C GLU A 112 6.20 6.82 17.46
N GLY A 113 7.18 6.30 18.20
CA GLY A 113 6.99 5.15 19.09
C GLY A 113 6.39 5.51 20.45
N TYR A 114 5.57 4.63 20.99
CA TYR A 114 4.93 4.74 22.30
C TYR A 114 4.97 3.39 23.03
N LEU A 115 5.25 3.45 24.33
CA LEU A 115 5.31 2.29 25.21
C LEU A 115 4.34 2.48 26.38
N GLN A 116 3.62 1.42 26.74
CA GLN A 116 2.75 1.36 27.91
C GLN A 116 3.11 0.09 28.70
N CYS A 117 3.47 0.20 29.98
CA CYS A 117 3.95 -0.92 30.79
C CYS A 117 3.34 -0.85 32.20
N ASN A 118 2.56 -1.86 32.61
CA ASN A 118 1.85 -1.99 33.89
C ASN A 118 0.88 -0.84 34.26
N ASP A 119 1.07 0.38 33.75
CA ASP A 119 0.22 1.54 33.90
C ASP A 119 -0.69 1.72 32.67
N THR A 120 -1.71 2.57 32.80
CA THR A 120 -2.60 2.93 31.69
C THR A 120 -2.05 4.09 30.86
N LYS A 121 -0.81 4.53 31.10
CA LYS A 121 -0.24 5.75 30.49
C LYS A 121 0.75 5.42 29.38
N TRP A 122 0.48 5.93 28.18
CA TRP A 122 1.42 5.86 27.08
C TRP A 122 2.58 6.83 27.30
N ARG A 123 3.80 6.34 27.12
CA ARG A 123 5.04 7.13 27.16
C ARG A 123 5.63 7.18 25.75
N LYS A 124 5.89 8.38 25.25
CA LYS A 124 6.55 8.56 23.96
C LYS A 124 8.01 8.10 24.06
N LEU A 125 8.43 7.23 23.15
CA LEU A 125 9.82 6.84 22.99
C LEU A 125 10.55 7.99 22.28
N ILE A 126 11.63 8.47 22.91
CA ILE A 126 12.50 9.49 22.33
C ILE A 126 13.65 8.74 21.67
N PRO A 127 13.72 8.69 20.33
CA PRO A 127 14.80 8.00 19.66
C PRO A 127 16.12 8.76 19.92
N GLU A 128 17.21 8.02 20.13
CA GLU A 128 18.54 8.61 20.34
C GLU A 128 19.02 9.42 19.12
N THR A 129 18.59 9.02 17.93
CA THR A 129 18.81 9.73 16.68
C THR A 129 17.50 10.28 16.16
N MET A 130 17.48 11.55 15.74
CA MET A 130 16.28 12.11 15.11
C MET A 130 15.99 11.34 13.81
N PRO A 131 14.84 10.67 13.71
CA PRO A 131 14.52 9.92 12.52
C PRO A 131 14.28 10.91 11.37
N ILE A 132 15.07 10.78 10.31
CA ILE A 132 15.08 11.71 9.18
C ILE A 132 13.82 11.46 8.33
N ALA A 133 13.05 12.50 8.07
CA ALA A 133 11.97 12.43 7.11
C ALA A 133 12.56 12.08 5.73
N HIS A 134 11.99 11.06 5.09
CA HIS A 134 12.49 10.60 3.80
C HIS A 134 11.53 11.03 2.70
N THR A 135 12.03 11.70 1.67
CA THR A 135 11.23 12.06 0.51
C THR A 135 11.52 11.09 -0.62
N CYS A 136 10.53 10.27 -0.96
CA CYS A 136 10.58 9.39 -2.12
C CYS A 136 10.20 10.16 -3.39
N ARG A 137 10.75 9.76 -4.54
CA ARG A 137 10.41 10.31 -5.86
C ARG A 137 9.56 9.30 -6.61
N ILE A 138 8.26 9.57 -6.75
CA ILE A 138 7.32 8.69 -7.44
C ILE A 138 7.32 9.05 -8.92
N PRO A 139 7.60 8.11 -9.85
CA PRO A 139 7.56 8.39 -11.28
C PRO A 139 6.13 8.71 -11.72
N VAL A 140 5.98 9.67 -12.63
CA VAL A 140 4.69 10.10 -13.16
C VAL A 140 4.68 10.19 -14.68
N GLY A 141 3.52 9.92 -15.28
CA GLY A 141 3.33 10.07 -16.72
C GLY A 141 3.27 11.54 -17.15
N LYS A 142 3.39 11.79 -18.45
CA LYS A 142 3.12 13.10 -19.04
C LYS A 142 1.70 13.13 -19.58
N LEU A 143 0.99 14.23 -19.34
CA LEU A 143 -0.36 14.42 -19.85
C LEU A 143 -0.39 14.48 -21.39
N SER A 144 0.69 14.95 -22.02
CA SER A 144 0.87 14.93 -23.48
C SER A 144 0.78 13.54 -24.10
N ASP A 145 1.09 12.49 -23.32
CA ASP A 145 1.12 11.12 -23.79
C ASP A 145 -0.27 10.46 -23.68
N ALA A 146 -1.25 11.14 -23.06
CA ALA A 146 -2.59 10.60 -22.85
C ALA A 146 -3.29 10.18 -24.16
N PRO A 147 -3.25 10.95 -25.28
CA PRO A 147 -3.86 10.51 -26.53
C PRO A 147 -3.23 9.22 -27.09
N LEU A 148 -1.92 9.04 -26.91
CA LEU A 148 -1.21 7.84 -27.34
C LEU A 148 -1.62 6.62 -26.51
N VAL A 149 -1.67 6.77 -25.18
CA VAL A 149 -2.10 5.70 -24.26
C VAL A 149 -3.56 5.30 -24.52
N LEU A 150 -4.45 6.29 -24.70
CA LEU A 150 -5.85 6.05 -25.01
C LEU A 150 -6.02 5.36 -26.36
N GLY A 151 -5.36 5.85 -27.41
CA GLY A 151 -5.40 5.25 -28.74
C GLY A 151 -4.89 3.81 -28.76
N GLY A 152 -3.74 3.55 -28.10
CA GLY A 152 -3.17 2.22 -27.99
C GLY A 152 -4.06 1.25 -27.22
N THR A 153 -4.60 1.68 -26.06
CA THR A 153 -5.50 0.86 -25.24
C THR A 153 -6.78 0.50 -25.99
N LEU A 154 -7.36 1.46 -26.72
CA LEU A 154 -8.53 1.23 -27.56
C LEU A 154 -8.24 0.22 -28.67
N ALA A 155 -7.12 0.39 -29.39
CA ALA A 155 -6.72 -0.51 -30.47
C ALA A 155 -6.55 -1.96 -29.97
N VAL A 156 -5.84 -2.15 -28.84
CA VAL A 156 -5.66 -3.46 -28.21
C VAL A 156 -7.01 -4.06 -27.77
N SER A 157 -7.88 -3.24 -27.17
CA SER A 157 -9.20 -3.70 -26.73
C SER A 157 -10.08 -4.16 -27.89
N VAL A 158 -10.10 -3.41 -29.00
CA VAL A 158 -10.82 -3.77 -30.23
C VAL A 158 -10.26 -5.06 -30.84
N ALA A 159 -8.94 -5.19 -30.90
CA ALA A 159 -8.30 -6.40 -31.43
C ALA A 159 -8.60 -7.64 -30.57
N ALA A 160 -8.53 -7.51 -29.24
CA ALA A 160 -8.88 -8.57 -28.30
C ALA A 160 -10.35 -8.99 -28.42
N PHE A 161 -11.26 -8.01 -28.52
CA PHE A 161 -12.68 -8.27 -28.73
C PHE A 161 -12.94 -9.00 -30.04
N ALA A 162 -12.36 -8.53 -31.16
CA ALA A 162 -12.50 -9.18 -32.46
C ALA A 162 -11.97 -10.61 -32.45
N TYR A 163 -10.83 -10.86 -31.80
CA TYR A 163 -10.26 -12.19 -31.62
C TYR A 163 -11.22 -13.13 -30.87
N ILE A 164 -11.73 -12.69 -29.71
CA ILE A 164 -12.69 -13.47 -28.91
C ILE A 164 -13.96 -13.76 -29.71
N LEU A 165 -14.49 -12.77 -30.42
CA LEU A 165 -15.69 -12.91 -31.24
C LEU A 165 -15.49 -13.98 -32.33
N VAL A 166 -14.38 -13.93 -33.06
CA VAL A 166 -14.07 -14.93 -34.10
C VAL A 166 -13.93 -16.33 -33.49
N ALA A 167 -13.27 -16.46 -32.33
CA ALA A 167 -13.13 -17.73 -31.64
C ALA A 167 -14.49 -18.31 -31.22
N VAL A 168 -15.38 -17.48 -30.65
CA VAL A 168 -16.74 -17.89 -30.25
C VAL A 168 -17.57 -18.31 -31.46
N LEU A 169 -17.53 -17.55 -32.56
CA LEU A 169 -18.26 -17.90 -33.78
C LEU A 169 -17.79 -19.24 -34.37
N ARG A 170 -16.48 -19.49 -34.40
CA ARG A 170 -15.92 -20.77 -34.86
C ARG A 170 -16.34 -21.94 -33.97
N LEU A 171 -16.32 -21.78 -32.66
CA LEU A 171 -16.76 -22.81 -31.71
C LEU A 171 -18.26 -23.07 -31.81
N SER A 172 -19.08 -22.01 -31.94
CA SER A 172 -20.53 -22.12 -32.10
C SER A 172 -20.89 -22.89 -33.38
N ASN A 173 -20.27 -22.54 -34.51
CA ASN A 173 -20.51 -23.22 -35.78
C ASN A 173 -20.09 -24.70 -35.72
N SER A 174 -18.92 -24.99 -35.11
CA SER A 174 -18.44 -26.37 -34.93
C SER A 174 -19.40 -27.21 -34.08
N ARG A 175 -19.97 -26.63 -33.00
CA ARG A 175 -20.98 -27.30 -32.17
C ARG A 175 -22.30 -27.51 -32.92
N HIS A 176 -22.71 -26.56 -33.76
CA HIS A 176 -23.92 -26.71 -34.56
C HIS A 176 -23.79 -27.87 -35.56
N ILE A 177 -22.66 -27.94 -36.28
CA ILE A 177 -22.36 -29.02 -37.23
C ILE A 177 -22.31 -30.38 -36.51
N ALA A 178 -21.67 -30.46 -35.34
CA ALA A 178 -21.61 -31.69 -34.55
C ALA A 178 -23.02 -32.16 -34.12
N ARG A 179 -23.90 -31.22 -33.72
CA ARG A 179 -25.29 -31.54 -33.35
C ARG A 179 -26.15 -31.98 -34.53
N GLN A 180 -25.93 -31.43 -35.72
CA GLN A 180 -26.64 -31.88 -36.93
C GLN A 180 -26.24 -33.30 -37.31
N LYS A 181 -24.93 -33.61 -37.32
CA LYS A 181 -24.44 -34.98 -37.61
C LYS A 181 -24.97 -36.04 -36.63
N GLN A 182 -25.32 -35.67 -35.40
CA GLN A 182 -25.88 -36.59 -34.42
C GLN A 182 -27.39 -36.88 -34.63
N LYS A 183 -28.08 -36.08 -35.45
CA LYS A 183 -29.53 -36.22 -35.71
C LYS A 183 -29.87 -36.96 -37.01
N ASP A 184 -28.90 -37.19 -37.89
CA ASP A 184 -29.08 -37.94 -39.13
C ASP A 184 -28.54 -39.38 -38.94
N PRO A 185 -29.39 -40.37 -38.60
CA PRO A 185 -29.01 -41.78 -38.44
C PRO A 185 -28.75 -42.51 -39.77
#